data_AF-A0A519RZF3-F1
#
_entry.id   AF-A0A519RZF3-F1
#
_cell.length_a   1.000
_cell.length_b   1.000
_cell.length_c   1.000
_cell.angle_alpha   90.00
_cell.angle_beta   90.00
_cell.angle_gamma   90.00
#
_symmetry.space_group_name_H-M   'P 1'
#
loop_
_entity.id
_entity.type
_entity.pdbx_description
1 polymer ?
#
loop_
_entity_poly.entity_id
_entity_poly.type
_entity_poly.pdbx_seq_one_letter_code
_entity_poly.pdbx_strand_id
1 'polypeptide(L)'
;MIEKALGIKPGNWQFTADGKPNTLTMITIKNPKALNIRMSSGNELSANPYWIPGGLTSGGKSEALVDLIPRGSYIEELVSSQ
;
A
#
# COMPACT_ATOMS: atom_id res chain seq x y z
N MET A 1 -9.41 -9.56 -9.41
CA MET A 1 -7.98 -9.40 -9.79
C MET A 1 -7.36 -8.33 -8.92
N ILE A 2 -6.18 -8.60 -8.36
CA ILE A 2 -5.52 -7.74 -7.37
C ILE A 2 -5.13 -6.36 -7.92
N GLU A 3 -4.71 -6.28 -9.20
CA GLU A 3 -4.38 -5.01 -9.87
C GLU A 3 -5.54 -4.01 -9.80
N LYS A 4 -6.77 -4.46 -10.10
CA LYS A 4 -7.97 -3.63 -9.99
C LYS A 4 -8.20 -3.11 -8.56
N ALA A 5 -7.95 -3.93 -7.55
CA ALA A 5 -8.13 -3.52 -6.15
C ALA A 5 -7.08 -2.49 -5.71
N LEU A 6 -5.90 -2.51 -6.34
CA LEU A 6 -4.80 -1.58 -6.09
C LEU A 6 -4.81 -0.36 -7.04
N GLY A 7 -5.82 -0.23 -7.91
CA GLY A 7 -5.89 0.85 -8.90
C GLY A 7 -4.84 0.75 -10.02
N ILE A 8 -4.21 -0.41 -10.17
CA ILE A 8 -3.23 -0.69 -11.23
C ILE A 8 -3.98 -1.11 -12.50
N LYS A 9 -3.58 -0.54 -13.65
CA LYS A 9 -4.12 -0.95 -14.95
C LYS A 9 -3.86 -2.45 -15.18
N PRO A 10 -4.82 -3.21 -15.71
CA PRO A 10 -4.64 -4.63 -15.94
C PRO A 10 -3.37 -4.93 -16.77
N GLY A 11 -2.54 -5.82 -16.25
CA GLY A 11 -1.28 -6.24 -16.85
C GLY A 11 -0.07 -5.37 -16.56
N ASN A 12 -0.24 -4.18 -15.98
CA ASN A 12 0.88 -3.31 -15.64
C ASN A 12 1.68 -3.78 -14.41
N TRP A 13 1.20 -4.78 -13.66
CA TRP A 13 1.95 -5.40 -12.57
C TRP A 13 2.60 -6.72 -12.98
N GLN A 14 2.44 -7.25 -14.18
CA GLN A 14 2.92 -8.61 -14.46
C GLN A 14 4.45 -8.76 -14.42
N PHE A 15 5.18 -7.73 -14.87
CA PHE A 15 6.63 -7.80 -15.01
C PHE A 15 7.35 -6.55 -14.44
N THR A 16 8.53 -6.76 -13.88
CA THR A 16 9.49 -5.73 -13.51
C THR A 16 10.08 -5.07 -14.78
N ALA A 17 10.76 -3.93 -14.61
CA ALA A 17 11.43 -3.24 -15.72
C ALA A 17 12.52 -4.08 -16.41
N ASP A 18 13.12 -5.06 -15.72
CA ASP A 18 14.08 -6.03 -16.25
C ASP A 18 13.41 -7.33 -16.78
N GLY A 19 12.08 -7.36 -16.92
CA GLY A 19 11.34 -8.44 -17.57
C GLY A 19 11.07 -9.68 -16.71
N LYS A 20 11.29 -9.61 -15.40
CA LYS A 20 10.99 -10.70 -14.46
C LYS A 20 9.55 -10.60 -13.95
N PRO A 21 8.89 -11.71 -13.58
CA PRO A 21 7.59 -11.62 -12.93
C PRO A 21 7.65 -10.77 -11.66
N ASN A 22 6.70 -9.85 -11.46
CA ASN A 22 6.61 -9.17 -10.16
C ASN A 22 6.06 -10.12 -9.11
N THR A 23 6.45 -9.86 -7.87
CA THR A 23 5.87 -10.49 -6.69
C THR A 23 5.06 -9.47 -5.90
N LEU A 24 3.93 -9.88 -5.35
CA LEU A 24 3.20 -9.09 -4.39
C LEU A 24 3.55 -9.55 -2.97
N THR A 25 3.89 -8.60 -2.10
CA THR A 25 4.12 -8.86 -0.67
C THR A 25 3.11 -8.06 0.13
N MET A 26 2.46 -8.72 1.09
CA MET A 26 1.62 -8.08 2.08
C MET A 26 2.44 -7.83 3.35
N ILE A 27 2.33 -6.61 3.88
CA ILE A 27 2.98 -6.21 5.12
C ILE A 27 1.93 -6.14 6.23
N THR A 28 2.10 -6.95 7.27
CA THR A 28 1.22 -6.95 8.43
C THR A 28 1.92 -6.35 9.65
N ILE A 29 1.28 -5.35 10.25
CA ILE A 29 1.73 -4.69 11.50
C ILE A 29 0.73 -5.05 12.60
N LYS A 30 1.17 -5.76 13.63
CA LYS A 30 0.27 -6.23 14.70
C LYS A 30 -0.30 -5.11 15.56
N ASN A 31 0.48 -4.06 15.81
CA ASN A 31 0.06 -2.93 16.65
C ASN A 31 0.35 -1.58 15.96
N PRO A 32 -0.46 -1.17 14.97
CA PRO A 32 -0.24 0.08 14.23
C PRO A 32 -0.42 1.33 15.10
N LYS A 33 -1.13 1.25 16.24
CA LYS A 33 -1.28 2.37 17.18
C LYS A 33 0.06 2.78 17.81
N ALA A 34 1.03 1.87 17.90
CA ALA A 34 2.37 2.16 18.38
C ALA A 34 3.21 2.97 17.37
N LEU A 35 2.72 3.18 16.15
CA LEU A 35 3.40 3.90 15.08
C LEU A 35 2.77 5.27 14.80
N ASN A 36 2.18 5.90 15.82
CA ASN A 36 1.61 7.25 15.72
C ASN A 36 0.64 7.40 14.53
N ILE A 37 -0.35 6.51 14.48
CA ILE A 37 -1.35 6.49 13.41
C ILE A 37 -2.15 7.79 13.38
N ARG A 38 -2.29 8.39 12.20
CA ARG A 38 -2.95 9.68 12.00
C ARG A 38 -3.59 9.80 10.63
N MET A 39 -4.52 10.75 10.50
CA MET A 39 -5.13 11.08 9.21
C MET A 39 -4.12 11.79 8.31
N SER A 40 -4.08 11.42 7.04
CA SER A 40 -3.38 12.18 6.00
C SER A 40 -4.10 13.50 5.75
N SER A 41 -3.36 14.57 5.42
CA SER A 41 -3.93 15.86 5.04
C SER A 41 -3.91 16.10 3.53
N GLY A 42 -3.21 15.27 2.76
CA GLY A 42 -2.99 15.47 1.32
C GLY A 42 -1.84 16.41 1.00
N ASN A 43 -1.16 16.97 2.02
CA ASN A 43 0.03 17.82 1.86
C ASN A 43 1.33 17.03 2.04
N GLU A 44 1.25 15.72 2.22
CA GLU A 44 2.43 14.86 2.31
C GLU A 44 3.16 14.82 0.98
N LEU A 45 4.50 14.73 1.00
CA LEU A 45 5.32 14.60 -0.22
C LEU A 45 4.91 13.39 -1.09
N SER A 46 4.38 12.34 -0.45
CA SER A 46 3.90 11.13 -1.12
C SER A 46 2.46 11.21 -1.62
N ALA A 47 1.71 12.28 -1.29
CA ALA A 47 0.37 12.48 -1.81
C ALA A 47 0.44 12.69 -3.33
N ASN A 48 -0.57 12.18 -4.03
CA ASN A 48 -0.68 12.29 -5.48
C ASN A 48 -2.09 12.79 -5.86
N PRO A 49 -2.35 13.14 -7.13
CA PRO A 49 -3.65 13.67 -7.56
C PRO A 49 -4.86 12.74 -7.35
N TYR A 50 -4.65 11.47 -6.97
CA TYR A 50 -5.72 10.52 -6.65
C TYR A 50 -6.07 10.44 -5.17
N TRP A 51 -5.33 11.14 -4.30
CA TRP A 51 -5.67 11.24 -2.88
C TRP A 51 -7.00 11.96 -2.69
N ILE A 52 -7.79 11.50 -1.72
CA ILE A 52 -9.06 12.11 -1.34
C ILE A 52 -9.14 12.28 0.18
N PRO A 53 -9.80 13.34 0.69
CA PRO A 53 -10.00 13.52 2.12
C PRO A 53 -10.96 12.45 2.68
N GLY A 54 -10.82 12.12 3.96
CA GLY A 54 -11.76 11.23 4.68
C GLY A 54 -11.20 9.88 5.12
N GLY A 55 -9.90 9.63 4.94
CA GLY A 55 -9.25 8.40 5.42
C GLY A 55 -9.57 7.18 4.57
N LEU A 56 -9.84 7.40 3.28
CA LEU A 56 -10.05 6.36 2.29
C LEU A 56 -9.16 6.63 1.09
N THR A 57 -8.57 5.58 0.53
CA THR A 57 -8.06 5.60 -0.84
C THR A 57 -9.20 5.91 -1.83
N SER A 58 -8.88 6.39 -3.03
CA SER A 58 -9.86 6.57 -4.11
C SER A 58 -10.58 5.28 -4.53
N GLY A 59 -10.04 4.11 -4.14
CA GLY A 59 -10.67 2.79 -4.28
C GLY A 59 -11.57 2.37 -3.10
N GLY A 60 -11.78 3.23 -2.10
CA GLY A 60 -12.68 2.99 -0.96
C GLY A 60 -12.10 2.14 0.18
N LYS A 61 -10.77 1.95 0.23
CA LYS A 61 -10.08 1.25 1.33
C LYS A 61 -9.58 2.24 2.37
N SER A 62 -9.67 1.90 3.66
CA SER A 62 -9.14 2.74 4.75
C SER A 62 -7.67 3.08 4.55
N GLU A 63 -7.34 4.36 4.74
CA GLU A 63 -6.00 4.92 4.58
C GLU A 63 -5.65 5.79 5.79
N ALA A 64 -4.40 5.68 6.25
CA ALA A 64 -3.84 6.47 7.34
C ALA A 64 -2.32 6.58 7.16
N LEU A 65 -1.73 7.56 7.85
CA LEU A 65 -0.28 7.68 7.97
C LEU A 65 0.19 7.02 9.27
N VAL A 66 1.38 6.45 9.21
CA VAL A 66 2.13 5.96 10.36
C VAL A 66 3.57 6.49 10.26
N ASP A 67 4.32 6.35 11.34
CA ASP A 67 5.76 6.58 11.31
C ASP A 67 6.48 5.46 10.55
N LEU A 68 7.76 5.69 10.24
CA LEU A 68 8.59 4.69 9.55
C LEU A 68 8.61 3.39 10.35
N ILE A 69 8.30 2.28 9.68
CA ILE A 69 8.23 0.96 10.28
C ILE A 69 9.64 0.38 10.35
N PRO A 70 10.17 0.06 11.55
CA PRO A 70 11.47 -0.58 11.66
C PRO A 70 11.55 -1.92 10.93
N ARG A 71 12.69 -2.21 10.29
CA ARG A 71 12.91 -3.52 9.66
C ARG A 71 12.77 -4.64 10.71
N GLY A 72 12.00 -5.68 10.36
CA GLY A 72 11.74 -6.82 11.25
C GLY A 72 10.63 -6.59 12.29
N SER A 73 10.01 -5.39 12.35
CA SER A 73 8.86 -5.13 13.22
C SER A 73 7.51 -5.40 12.54
N TYR A 74 7.51 -6.09 11.42
CA TYR A 74 6.35 -6.42 10.61
C TYR A 74 6.49 -7.84 10.04
N ILE A 75 5.37 -8.42 9.63
CA ILE A 75 5.34 -9.72 8.96
C ILE A 75 5.24 -9.48 7.45
N GLU A 76 6.11 -10.12 6.69
CA GLU A 76 6.11 -10.14 5.22
C GLU A 76 5.49 -11.46 4.75
N GLU A 77 4.44 -11.40 3.94
CA GLU A 77 3.83 -12.58 3.33
C GLU A 77 3.80 -12.41 1.81
N LEU A 78 4.41 -13.36 1.09
CA LEU A 78 4.25 -13.43 -0.36
C LEU A 78 2.81 -13.78 -0.68
N VAL A 79 2.15 -12.88 -1.40
CA VAL A 79 0.79 -13.11 -1.88
C VAL A 79 0.90 -13.91 -3.17
N SER A 80 0.59 -15.20 -3.11
CA SER A 80 0.48 -16.02 -4.30
C SER A 80 -0.64 -15.48 -5.19
N SER A 81 -0.33 -15.17 -6.45
CA SER A 81 -1.35 -14.94 -7.46
C SER A 81 -2.07 -16.27 -7.70
N GLN A 82 -3.29 -16.42 -7.18
CA GLN A 82 -4.24 -17.40 -7.73
C GLN A 82 -4.83 -16.86 -9.03
#